data_AF-A0A2E7SUF2-F1
#
_entry.id   AF-A0A2E7SUF2-F1
#
_cell.length_a   1.000
_cell.length_b   1.000
_cell.length_c   1.000
_cell.angle_alpha   90.00
_cell.angle_beta   90.00
_cell.angle_gamma   90.00
#
_symmetry.space_group_name_H-M   'P 1'
#
loop_
_entity.id
_entity.type
_entity.pdbx_description
1 polymer ?
#
loop_
_entity_poly.entity_id
_entity_poly.type
_entity_poly.pdbx_seq_one_letter_code
_entity_poly.pdbx_strand_id
1 'polypeptide(L)'
;MYNRSQSGYALAEVLLATVVVSISVVELSRALSNINRVAVVASAMTKAGNQADMLMKKIMSKRFDENIYNNYSLDLDGDTGHIVASGYKGISGGNARTVELWFRVDNDDLGLSPYGLVYWGEEDYCKRWRIELIRTGGSLYPSVDLNNAAVRPSSTNIITDESWHHIAVTAESGGRSSEVSIYFDGELLNTVTSDPNWCIDYNTGNLADVTIGAGYGAWSGGSYRYFGGQIKEVRIWNHARTNDEIRESYEGSKISNPGSNPGLVLYYMMDESKGGLVYDKSGSCAHGRLMGGSKWLVGGWTQDLGAESEIGPDEYD
;
A
#
# COMPACT_ATOMS: atom_id res chain seq x y z
N MET A 1 10.96 -0.25 103.16
CA MET A 1 10.97 -1.49 102.36
C MET A 1 11.24 -1.09 100.91
N TYR A 2 12.31 -1.64 100.35
CA TYR A 2 12.71 -1.72 98.93
C TYR A 2 12.05 -0.78 97.92
N ASN A 3 12.84 0.09 97.27
CA ASN A 3 12.86 0.04 95.81
C ASN A 3 14.24 0.44 95.25
N ARG A 4 14.84 -0.50 94.52
CA ARG A 4 16.14 -0.36 93.86
C ARG A 4 15.96 0.50 92.61
N SER A 5 16.54 1.69 92.58
CA SER A 5 16.80 2.40 91.33
C SER A 5 17.97 1.70 90.61
N GLN A 6 17.67 0.62 89.89
CA GLN A 6 18.67 -0.15 89.14
C GLN A 6 19.08 0.62 87.89
N SER A 7 20.36 1.00 87.80
CA SER A 7 21.00 1.56 86.59
C SER A 7 21.04 0.59 85.39
N GLY A 8 20.47 -0.61 85.51
CA GLY A 8 20.39 -1.64 84.46
C GLY A 8 19.12 -1.61 83.60
N TYR A 9 18.02 -0.99 84.04
CA TYR A 9 16.75 -1.04 83.28
C TYR A 9 16.73 -0.11 82.06
N ALA A 10 17.28 1.09 82.17
CA ALA A 10 17.36 2.03 81.04
C ALA A 10 18.20 1.46 79.88
N LEU A 11 19.27 0.74 80.20
CA LEU A 11 20.11 0.07 79.20
C LEU A 11 19.36 -1.08 78.51
N ALA A 12 18.57 -1.85 79.28
CA ALA A 12 17.76 -2.94 78.75
C ALA A 12 16.63 -2.45 77.83
N GLU A 13 15.95 -1.35 78.18
CA GLU A 13 14.91 -0.74 77.34
C GLU A 13 15.48 -0.16 76.04
N VAL A 14 16.64 0.50 76.12
CA VAL A 14 17.33 1.04 74.93
C VAL A 14 17.80 -0.09 74.01
N LEU A 15 18.34 -1.19 74.57
CA LEU A 15 18.72 -2.36 73.80
C LEU A 15 17.51 -3.03 73.13
N LEU A 16 16.40 -3.19 73.87
CA LEU A 16 15.16 -3.76 73.34
C LEU A 16 14.60 -2.89 72.21
N ALA A 17 14.55 -1.58 72.39
CA ALA A 17 14.11 -0.64 71.35
C ALA A 17 14.99 -0.73 70.10
N THR A 18 16.32 -0.85 70.27
CA THR A 18 17.26 -0.99 69.15
C THR A 18 17.04 -2.30 68.38
N VAL A 19 16.77 -3.40 69.08
CA VAL A 19 16.47 -4.70 68.46
C VAL A 19 15.16 -4.63 67.68
N VAL A 20 14.11 -4.05 68.25
CA VAL A 20 12.79 -3.92 67.59
C VAL A 20 12.88 -3.05 66.33
N VAL A 21 13.61 -1.93 66.38
CA VAL A 21 13.86 -1.08 65.20
C VAL A 21 14.63 -1.85 64.13
N SER A 22 15.65 -2.61 64.52
CA SER A 22 16.46 -3.40 63.57
C SER A 22 15.62 -4.46 62.85
N ILE A 23 14.76 -5.18 63.58
CA ILE A 23 13.85 -6.18 63.00
C ILE A 23 12.85 -5.50 62.04
N SER A 24 12.27 -4.38 62.44
CA SER A 24 11.32 -3.62 61.62
C SER A 24 11.94 -3.15 60.31
N VAL A 25 13.19 -2.68 60.33
CA VAL A 25 13.94 -2.28 59.14
C VAL A 25 14.21 -3.47 58.21
N VAL A 26 14.55 -4.63 58.77
CA VAL A 26 14.76 -5.87 58.00
C VAL A 26 13.46 -6.34 57.33
N GLU A 27 12.34 -6.30 58.06
CA GLU A 27 11.03 -6.68 57.51
C GLU A 27 10.54 -5.70 56.44
N LEU A 28 10.74 -4.40 56.64
CA LEU A 28 10.44 -3.37 55.64
C LEU A 28 11.29 -3.57 54.39
N SER A 29 12.59 -3.86 54.53
CA SER A 29 13.48 -4.14 53.41
C SER A 29 13.04 -5.37 52.61
N ARG A 30 12.62 -6.45 53.29
CA ARG A 30 12.04 -7.63 52.65
C ARG A 30 10.74 -7.32 51.93
N ALA A 31 9.85 -6.53 52.54
CA ALA A 31 8.61 -6.10 51.91
C ALA A 31 8.85 -5.23 50.67
N LEU A 32 9.79 -4.26 50.76
CA LEU A 32 10.18 -3.40 49.65
C LEU A 32 10.84 -4.19 48.50
N SER A 33 11.68 -5.17 48.83
CA SER A 33 12.31 -6.06 47.85
C SER A 33 11.26 -6.89 47.09
N ASN A 34 10.25 -7.42 47.79
CA ASN A 34 9.14 -8.14 47.17
C ASN A 34 8.30 -7.21 46.28
N ILE A 35 7.99 -6.00 46.72
CA ILE A 35 7.24 -5.00 45.94
C ILE A 35 8.00 -4.60 44.67
N ASN A 36 9.30 -4.30 44.76
CA ASN A 36 10.12 -3.96 43.59
C ASN A 36 10.19 -5.11 42.60
N ARG A 37 10.36 -6.34 43.08
CA ARG A 37 10.40 -7.53 42.22
C ARG A 37 9.06 -7.79 41.53
N VAL A 38 7.94 -7.64 42.24
CA VAL A 38 6.58 -7.77 41.68
C VAL A 38 6.29 -6.63 40.69
N ALA A 39 6.67 -5.39 40.98
CA ALA A 39 6.49 -4.25 40.08
C ALA A 39 7.32 -4.38 38.80
N VAL A 40 8.58 -4.85 38.90
CA VAL A 40 9.43 -5.15 37.75
C VAL A 40 8.83 -6.27 36.90
N VAL A 41 8.33 -7.34 37.54
CA VAL A 41 7.65 -8.44 36.83
C VAL A 41 6.36 -7.96 36.15
N ALA A 42 5.54 -7.15 36.82
CA ALA A 42 4.30 -6.60 36.25
C ALA A 42 4.58 -5.66 35.07
N SER A 43 5.61 -4.81 35.16
CA SER A 43 6.04 -3.95 34.05
C SER A 43 6.58 -4.76 32.87
N ALA A 44 7.38 -5.79 33.13
CA ALA A 44 7.90 -6.70 32.10
C ALA A 44 6.76 -7.49 31.44
N MET A 45 5.79 -8.00 32.20
CA MET A 45 4.60 -8.67 31.69
C MET A 45 3.72 -7.74 30.85
N THR A 46 3.55 -6.48 31.27
CA THR A 46 2.80 -5.47 30.51
C THR A 46 3.51 -5.13 29.21
N LYS A 47 4.84 -4.94 29.23
CA LYS A 47 5.64 -4.73 28.01
C LYS A 47 5.60 -5.94 27.08
N ALA A 48 5.70 -7.15 27.62
CA ALA A 48 5.60 -8.39 26.86
C ALA A 48 4.19 -8.58 26.28
N GLY A 49 3.14 -8.23 27.02
CA GLY A 49 1.75 -8.24 26.55
C GLY A 49 1.52 -7.23 25.42
N ASN A 50 2.03 -6.00 25.57
CA ASN A 50 1.96 -4.98 24.52
C ASN A 50 2.81 -5.36 23.29
N GLN A 51 3.97 -5.98 23.48
CA GLN A 51 4.78 -6.51 22.38
C GLN A 51 4.12 -7.69 21.69
N ALA A 52 3.49 -8.59 22.44
CA ALA A 52 2.73 -9.70 21.90
C ALA A 52 1.49 -9.21 21.15
N ASP A 53 0.80 -8.18 21.66
CA ASP A 53 -0.34 -7.54 20.96
C ASP A 53 0.11 -6.80 19.70
N MET A 54 1.24 -6.07 19.74
CA MET A 54 1.84 -5.44 18.55
C MET A 54 2.33 -6.48 17.54
N LEU A 55 2.96 -7.56 17.99
CA LEU A 55 3.37 -8.68 17.14
C LEU A 55 2.15 -9.39 16.57
N MET A 56 1.11 -9.60 17.36
CA MET A 56 -0.14 -10.21 16.90
C MET A 56 -0.82 -9.31 15.88
N LYS A 57 -0.93 -8.00 16.12
CA LYS A 57 -1.44 -7.03 15.13
C LYS A 57 -0.59 -7.01 13.86
N LYS A 58 0.74 -7.06 13.97
CA LYS A 58 1.67 -7.12 12.83
C LYS A 58 1.60 -8.45 12.07
N ILE A 59 1.40 -9.57 12.78
CA ILE A 59 1.25 -10.91 12.18
C ILE A 59 -0.14 -11.02 11.53
N MET A 60 -1.18 -10.48 12.17
CA MET A 60 -2.54 -10.47 11.62
C MET A 60 -2.63 -9.52 10.43
N SER A 61 -2.01 -8.33 10.45
CA SER A 61 -1.92 -7.47 9.27
C SER A 61 -1.20 -8.19 8.13
N LYS A 62 -0.02 -8.77 8.39
CA LYS A 62 0.72 -9.54 7.38
C LYS A 62 -0.05 -10.74 6.82
N ARG A 63 -0.82 -11.46 7.65
CA ARG A 63 -1.62 -12.63 7.21
C ARG A 63 -2.88 -12.25 6.44
N PHE A 64 -3.34 -11.00 6.54
CA PHE A 64 -4.44 -10.47 5.73
C PHE A 64 -3.94 -9.73 4.48
N ASP A 65 -2.73 -9.13 4.52
CA ASP A 65 -2.06 -8.51 3.37
C ASP A 65 -1.48 -9.55 2.40
N GLU A 66 -1.14 -10.74 2.89
CA GLU A 66 -0.88 -11.92 2.07
C GLU A 66 -2.21 -12.44 1.53
N ASN A 67 -2.69 -11.82 0.45
CA ASN A 67 -3.57 -12.48 -0.49
C ASN A 67 -2.79 -13.68 -1.07
N ILE A 68 -2.81 -14.80 -0.33
CA ILE A 68 -2.04 -16.07 -0.48
C ILE A 68 -2.18 -16.72 -1.87
N TYR A 69 -2.95 -16.13 -2.79
CA TYR A 69 -3.28 -16.77 -4.05
C TYR A 69 -2.54 -16.27 -5.27
N ASN A 70 -1.70 -15.23 -5.21
CA ASN A 70 -0.76 -14.86 -6.28
C ASN A 70 0.39 -14.02 -5.71
N ASN A 71 1.52 -14.66 -5.46
CA ASN A 71 2.75 -13.97 -5.10
C ASN A 71 3.43 -13.25 -6.29
N TYR A 72 2.79 -13.27 -7.46
CA TYR A 72 3.32 -12.65 -8.66
C TYR A 72 2.88 -11.19 -8.73
N SER A 73 3.81 -10.32 -9.14
CA SER A 73 3.53 -8.93 -9.48
C SER A 73 4.54 -8.44 -10.50
N LEU A 74 4.20 -7.36 -11.19
CA LEU A 74 5.16 -6.62 -11.99
C LEU A 74 5.76 -5.49 -11.15
N ASP A 75 7.09 -5.40 -11.16
CA ASP A 75 7.89 -4.35 -10.56
C ASP A 75 8.28 -3.30 -11.59
N LEU A 76 8.12 -2.04 -11.23
CA LEU A 76 8.37 -0.87 -12.07
C LEU A 76 9.36 0.04 -11.36
N ASP A 77 10.39 0.49 -12.10
CA ASP A 77 11.57 1.18 -11.59
C ASP A 77 11.37 2.69 -11.32
N GLY A 78 10.19 3.23 -11.62
CA GLY A 78 9.91 4.67 -11.50
C GLY A 78 10.63 5.59 -12.47
N ASP A 79 11.32 5.04 -13.50
CA ASP A 79 12.07 5.81 -14.50
C ASP A 79 11.72 5.44 -15.94
N THR A 80 11.66 4.16 -16.27
CA THR A 80 11.36 3.71 -17.66
C THR A 80 10.41 2.52 -17.71
N GLY A 81 10.26 1.80 -16.61
CA GLY A 81 9.41 0.62 -16.47
C GLY A 81 7.94 0.97 -16.66
N HIS A 82 7.30 0.35 -17.65
CA HIS A 82 5.86 0.41 -17.87
C HIS A 82 5.40 -0.71 -18.81
N ILE A 83 4.08 -0.85 -18.94
CA ILE A 83 3.43 -1.74 -19.91
C ILE A 83 2.76 -0.90 -20.99
N VAL A 84 2.83 -1.34 -22.25
CA VAL A 84 2.05 -0.79 -23.36
C VAL A 84 1.13 -1.86 -23.94
N ALA A 85 -0.18 -1.63 -23.93
CA ALA A 85 -1.17 -2.46 -24.61
C ALA A 85 -1.23 -2.07 -26.10
N SER A 86 -0.28 -2.56 -26.89
CA SER A 86 -0.07 -2.10 -28.27
C SER A 86 -1.34 -2.24 -29.12
N GLY A 87 -1.80 -1.13 -29.71
CA GLY A 87 -3.00 -1.08 -30.53
C GLY A 87 -4.33 -0.99 -29.75
N TYR A 88 -4.32 -1.13 -28.43
CA TYR A 88 -5.52 -0.94 -27.60
C TYR A 88 -5.57 0.50 -27.09
N LYS A 89 -6.51 1.29 -27.61
CA LYS A 89 -6.66 2.73 -27.33
C LYS A 89 -7.44 3.06 -26.06
N GLY A 90 -7.86 2.04 -25.32
CA GLY A 90 -8.75 2.21 -24.17
C GLY A 90 -10.17 2.59 -24.58
N ILE A 91 -10.97 2.99 -23.60
CA ILE A 91 -12.35 3.42 -23.81
C ILE A 91 -12.33 4.92 -24.16
N SER A 92 -12.74 5.27 -25.37
CA SER A 92 -12.81 6.66 -25.83
C SER A 92 -14.14 7.33 -25.46
N GLY A 93 -14.21 8.64 -25.64
CA GLY A 93 -15.40 9.45 -25.45
C GLY A 93 -15.79 9.66 -23.98
N GLY A 94 -17.05 10.02 -23.76
CA GLY A 94 -17.70 10.04 -22.44
C GLY A 94 -18.35 8.69 -22.07
N ASN A 95 -17.90 7.58 -22.66
CA ASN A 95 -18.47 6.26 -22.40
C ASN A 95 -18.16 5.80 -20.97
N ALA A 96 -19.10 5.05 -20.38
CA ALA A 96 -18.94 4.46 -19.06
C ALA A 96 -17.70 3.56 -19.00
N ARG A 97 -17.04 3.53 -17.84
CA ARG A 97 -15.86 2.69 -17.62
C ARG A 97 -15.58 2.48 -16.15
N THR A 98 -14.84 1.41 -15.88
CA THR A 98 -14.20 1.18 -14.59
C THR A 98 -12.77 0.73 -14.81
N VAL A 99 -11.82 1.31 -14.09
CA VAL A 99 -10.44 0.83 -14.05
C VAL A 99 -10.11 0.48 -12.61
N GLU A 100 -9.55 -0.68 -12.37
CA GLU A 100 -9.14 -1.10 -11.04
C GLU A 100 -7.81 -1.85 -11.10
N LEU A 101 -7.01 -1.72 -10.04
CA LEU A 101 -5.72 -2.39 -9.93
C LEU A 101 -5.27 -2.46 -8.48
N TRP A 102 -4.37 -3.41 -8.22
CA TRP A 102 -3.60 -3.44 -6.98
C TRP A 102 -2.23 -2.86 -7.23
N PHE A 103 -1.74 -2.05 -6.29
CA PHE A 103 -0.39 -1.50 -6.34
C PHE A 103 0.25 -1.49 -4.96
N ARG A 104 1.58 -1.46 -4.94
CA ARG A 104 2.38 -1.20 -3.76
C ARG A 104 3.45 -0.20 -4.13
N VAL A 105 3.49 0.92 -3.43
CA VAL A 105 4.48 1.96 -3.66
C VAL A 105 5.83 1.50 -3.14
N ASP A 106 6.89 1.79 -3.88
CA ASP A 106 8.26 1.78 -3.36
C ASP A 106 8.74 3.22 -3.25
N ASN A 107 8.82 3.78 -2.03
CA ASN A 107 9.16 5.20 -1.89
C ASN A 107 10.60 5.53 -2.29
N ASP A 108 11.49 4.54 -2.30
CA ASP A 108 12.89 4.73 -2.68
C ASP A 108 13.03 4.83 -4.21
N ASP A 109 12.09 4.25 -4.96
CA ASP A 109 12.06 4.22 -6.42
C ASP A 109 11.01 5.15 -7.06
N LEU A 110 10.32 5.99 -6.28
CA LEU A 110 9.37 6.94 -6.86
C LEU A 110 10.09 8.07 -7.63
N GLY A 111 9.80 8.17 -8.92
CA GLY A 111 10.31 9.22 -9.82
C GLY A 111 9.73 10.63 -9.56
N LEU A 112 9.35 11.35 -10.62
CA LEU A 112 8.81 12.70 -10.49
C LEU A 112 7.28 12.72 -10.43
N SER A 113 6.69 13.12 -9.29
CA SER A 113 5.23 13.32 -9.12
C SER A 113 4.63 14.25 -10.20
N PRO A 114 3.41 13.97 -10.72
CA PRO A 114 2.56 12.81 -10.40
C PRO A 114 3.12 11.49 -10.93
N TYR A 115 2.69 10.35 -10.39
CA TYR A 115 3.14 9.01 -10.80
C TYR A 115 2.00 8.31 -11.54
N GLY A 116 2.18 8.02 -12.82
CA GLY A 116 1.11 7.47 -13.66
C GLY A 116 0.87 5.99 -13.40
N LEU A 117 -0.36 5.63 -13.01
CA LEU A 117 -0.77 4.24 -12.86
C LEU A 117 -1.36 3.68 -14.16
N VAL A 118 -2.28 4.42 -14.79
CA VAL A 118 -2.91 4.03 -16.05
C VAL A 118 -3.14 5.28 -16.89
N TYR A 119 -2.85 5.22 -18.20
CA TYR A 119 -3.05 6.35 -19.11
C TYR A 119 -3.55 5.89 -20.47
N TRP A 120 -4.46 6.66 -21.06
CA TRP A 120 -4.75 6.68 -22.50
C TRP A 120 -5.40 8.02 -22.90
N GLY A 121 -5.68 8.17 -24.19
CA GLY A 121 -6.34 9.34 -24.75
C GLY A 121 -5.38 10.30 -25.47
N GLU A 122 -5.59 11.59 -25.28
CA GLU A 122 -4.90 12.67 -25.99
C GLU A 122 -4.58 13.84 -25.05
N GLU A 123 -3.64 14.69 -25.48
CA GLU A 123 -3.20 15.87 -24.74
C GLU A 123 -4.03 17.12 -25.05
N ASP A 124 -5.04 16.98 -25.91
CA ASP A 124 -6.05 18.00 -26.16
C ASP A 124 -6.95 18.20 -24.96
N TYR A 125 -7.56 19.39 -24.86
CA TYR A 125 -8.50 19.76 -23.81
C TYR A 125 -9.57 18.66 -23.62
N CYS A 126 -9.76 18.17 -22.38
CA CYS A 126 -10.74 17.15 -22.03
C CYS A 126 -10.55 15.76 -22.63
N LYS A 127 -9.44 15.48 -23.31
CA LYS A 127 -9.26 14.21 -24.03
C LYS A 127 -8.32 13.21 -23.36
N ARG A 128 -7.79 13.52 -22.19
CA ARG A 128 -6.92 12.60 -21.43
C ARG A 128 -7.77 11.73 -20.50
N TRP A 129 -7.31 10.51 -20.27
CA TRP A 129 -7.70 9.73 -19.12
C TRP A 129 -6.43 9.21 -18.45
N ARG A 130 -6.07 9.79 -17.29
CA ARG A 130 -4.90 9.35 -16.53
C ARG A 130 -5.27 9.13 -15.07
N ILE A 131 -5.06 7.91 -14.59
CA ILE A 131 -5.11 7.61 -13.15
C ILE A 131 -3.69 7.70 -12.64
N GLU A 132 -3.50 8.47 -11.57
CA GLU A 132 -2.18 8.80 -11.04
C GLU A 132 -2.17 8.88 -9.52
N LEU A 133 -0.97 8.84 -8.95
CA LEU A 133 -0.73 9.20 -7.56
C LEU A 133 -0.07 10.58 -7.49
N ILE A 134 -0.49 11.40 -6.53
CA ILE A 134 0.08 12.72 -6.28
C ILE A 134 0.70 12.74 -4.88
N ARG A 135 1.96 13.20 -4.77
CA ARG A 135 2.65 13.37 -3.49
C ARG A 135 2.33 14.73 -2.86
N THR A 136 1.97 14.74 -1.58
CA THR A 136 1.84 15.96 -0.78
C THR A 136 2.16 15.71 0.69
N GLY A 137 2.99 16.56 1.29
CA GLY A 137 3.23 16.54 2.74
C GLY A 137 3.65 15.19 3.34
N GLY A 138 4.34 14.34 2.57
CA GLY A 138 4.77 13.00 2.99
C GLY A 138 3.75 11.88 2.77
N SER A 139 2.56 12.18 2.24
CA SER A 139 1.54 11.20 1.84
C SER A 139 1.33 11.20 0.33
N LEU A 140 0.71 10.13 -0.18
CA LEU A 140 0.22 10.03 -1.55
C LEU A 140 -1.31 9.96 -1.54
N TYR A 141 -1.93 10.43 -2.62
CA TYR A 141 -3.35 10.24 -2.88
C TYR A 141 -3.62 9.97 -4.36
N PRO A 142 -4.65 9.18 -4.69
CA PRO A 142 -5.04 8.94 -6.07
C PRO A 142 -5.74 10.15 -6.70
N SER A 143 -5.55 10.33 -8.00
CA SER A 143 -6.28 11.34 -8.79
C SER A 143 -6.54 10.84 -10.21
N VAL A 144 -7.56 11.41 -10.84
CA VAL A 144 -7.87 11.23 -12.27
C VAL A 144 -7.67 12.56 -12.99
N ASP A 145 -6.63 12.65 -13.81
CA ASP A 145 -6.35 13.81 -14.68
C ASP A 145 -7.01 13.60 -16.04
N LEU A 146 -7.91 14.54 -16.38
CA LEU A 146 -8.70 14.57 -17.61
C LEU A 146 -8.17 15.60 -18.63
N ASN A 147 -7.01 16.18 -18.34
CA ASN A 147 -6.39 17.33 -18.99
C ASN A 147 -7.22 18.62 -18.90
N ASN A 148 -6.74 19.57 -18.09
CA ASN A 148 -7.48 20.75 -17.64
C ASN A 148 -8.68 20.43 -16.72
N ALA A 149 -8.77 19.23 -16.16
CA ALA A 149 -9.49 18.97 -14.91
C ALA A 149 -8.82 17.80 -14.17
N ALA A 150 -8.96 17.78 -12.85
CA ALA A 150 -8.62 16.63 -12.04
C ALA A 150 -9.75 16.30 -11.08
N VAL A 151 -10.05 15.01 -10.95
CA VAL A 151 -10.91 14.47 -9.91
C VAL A 151 -9.99 13.92 -8.84
N ARG A 152 -10.15 14.41 -7.61
CA ARG A 152 -9.28 14.05 -6.49
C ARG A 152 -10.06 13.99 -5.18
N PRO A 153 -9.62 13.17 -4.22
CA PRO A 153 -10.20 13.14 -2.89
C PRO A 153 -10.12 14.50 -2.18
N SER A 154 -11.08 14.79 -1.29
CA SER A 154 -11.07 16.01 -0.46
C SER A 154 -9.98 15.97 0.61
N SER A 155 -9.59 14.77 1.05
CA SER A 155 -8.43 14.53 1.92
C SER A 155 -7.24 14.10 1.08
N THR A 156 -6.06 14.64 1.35
CA THR A 156 -4.85 14.26 0.62
C THR A 156 -3.89 13.38 1.42
N ASN A 157 -4.26 13.01 2.65
CA ASN A 157 -3.51 12.10 3.50
C ASN A 157 -4.17 10.73 3.47
N ILE A 158 -3.87 9.93 2.44
CA ILE A 158 -4.56 8.65 2.17
C ILE A 158 -3.58 7.50 2.25
N ILE A 159 -2.49 7.55 1.49
CA ILE A 159 -1.46 6.50 1.45
C ILE A 159 -0.27 6.99 2.27
N THR A 160 0.08 6.26 3.32
CA THR A 160 1.18 6.61 4.25
C THR A 160 2.14 5.47 4.52
N ASP A 161 1.99 4.37 3.80
CA ASP A 161 2.79 3.16 3.95
C ASP A 161 3.12 2.53 2.58
N GLU A 162 3.82 1.41 2.61
CA GLU A 162 4.28 0.66 1.44
C GLU A 162 3.59 -0.71 1.39
N SER A 163 2.32 -0.77 1.80
CA SER A 163 1.49 -1.98 1.74
C SER A 163 0.77 -2.08 0.39
N TRP A 164 0.21 -3.25 0.12
CA TRP A 164 -0.66 -3.42 -1.04
C TRP A 164 -1.95 -2.66 -0.82
N HIS A 165 -2.31 -1.82 -1.79
CA HIS A 165 -3.58 -1.11 -1.84
C HIS A 165 -4.32 -1.43 -3.12
N HIS A 166 -5.65 -1.37 -3.05
CA HIS A 166 -6.53 -1.44 -4.21
C HIS A 166 -7.07 -0.05 -4.52
N ILE A 167 -7.04 0.31 -5.79
CA ILE A 167 -7.74 1.49 -6.30
C ILE A 167 -8.72 1.05 -7.37
N ALA A 168 -9.91 1.65 -7.35
CA ALA A 168 -10.82 1.61 -8.48
C ALA A 168 -11.30 3.02 -8.83
N VAL A 169 -11.48 3.27 -10.12
CA VAL A 169 -12.04 4.50 -10.66
C VAL A 169 -13.21 4.12 -11.56
N THR A 170 -14.40 4.59 -11.22
CA THR A 170 -15.61 4.38 -12.03
C THR A 170 -16.05 5.69 -12.65
N ALA A 171 -16.65 5.63 -13.82
CA ALA A 171 -17.34 6.75 -14.41
C ALA A 171 -18.54 6.29 -15.22
N GLU A 172 -19.64 7.00 -15.04
CA GLU A 172 -20.88 6.77 -15.77
C GLU A 172 -20.79 7.25 -17.23
N SER A 173 -21.76 6.83 -18.03
CA SER A 173 -21.89 7.33 -19.39
C SER A 173 -22.35 8.79 -19.38
N GLY A 174 -21.74 9.63 -20.21
CA GLY A 174 -22.10 11.05 -20.34
C GLY A 174 -20.89 11.97 -20.33
N GLY A 175 -19.75 11.49 -19.83
CA GLY A 175 -18.50 12.24 -19.85
C GLY A 175 -18.42 13.34 -18.80
N ARG A 176 -19.26 13.34 -17.77
CA ARG A 176 -19.22 14.38 -16.72
C ARG A 176 -18.09 14.09 -15.75
N SER A 177 -17.15 15.01 -15.59
CA SER A 177 -16.03 14.84 -14.64
C SER A 177 -16.52 14.71 -13.19
N SER A 178 -17.66 15.34 -12.84
CA SER A 178 -18.30 15.20 -11.53
C SER A 178 -18.88 13.81 -11.24
N GLU A 179 -19.02 12.95 -12.25
CA GLU A 179 -19.55 11.59 -12.11
C GLU A 179 -18.42 10.54 -12.05
N VAL A 180 -17.17 10.98 -12.04
CA VAL A 180 -16.03 10.09 -11.79
C VAL A 180 -15.91 9.86 -10.29
N SER A 181 -15.92 8.59 -9.89
CA SER A 181 -15.76 8.17 -8.49
C SER A 181 -14.43 7.46 -8.30
N ILE A 182 -13.78 7.69 -7.17
CA ILE A 182 -12.51 7.05 -6.78
C ILE A 182 -12.75 6.24 -5.53
N TYR A 183 -12.35 4.97 -5.57
CA TYR A 183 -12.40 4.03 -4.45
C TYR A 183 -10.98 3.69 -4.04
N PHE A 184 -10.76 3.57 -2.74
CA PHE A 184 -9.49 3.17 -2.17
C PHE A 184 -9.74 2.09 -1.11
N ASP A 185 -9.07 0.95 -1.25
CA ASP A 185 -9.25 -0.24 -0.41
C ASP A 185 -10.72 -0.64 -0.25
N GLY A 186 -11.46 -0.64 -1.36
CA GLY A 186 -12.88 -1.00 -1.44
C GLY A 186 -13.87 0.08 -0.98
N GLU A 187 -13.40 1.22 -0.46
CA GLU A 187 -14.26 2.28 0.07
C GLU A 187 -14.32 3.49 -0.87
N LEU A 188 -15.53 4.04 -1.07
CA LEU A 188 -15.73 5.24 -1.89
C LEU A 188 -15.16 6.48 -1.19
N LEU A 189 -14.27 7.20 -1.88
CA LEU A 189 -13.72 8.45 -1.38
C LEU A 189 -14.65 9.63 -1.69
N ASN A 190 -14.70 10.59 -0.77
CA ASN A 190 -15.30 11.88 -1.07
C ASN A 190 -14.38 12.67 -2.00
N THR A 191 -14.84 12.94 -3.22
CA THR A 191 -14.04 13.58 -4.28
C THR A 191 -14.54 14.98 -4.62
N VAL A 192 -13.60 15.81 -5.07
CA VAL A 192 -13.86 17.11 -5.69
C VAL A 192 -13.34 17.07 -7.12
N THR A 193 -14.16 17.58 -8.04
CA THR A 193 -13.67 18.02 -9.35
C THR A 193 -13.24 19.46 -9.22
N SER A 194 -12.11 19.79 -9.81
CA SER A 194 -11.47 21.08 -9.56
C SER A 194 -11.86 22.14 -10.61
N ASP A 195 -11.95 23.41 -10.14
CA ASP A 195 -12.32 24.73 -10.73
C ASP A 195 -13.42 24.84 -11.82
N PRO A 196 -14.31 25.86 -11.77
CA PRO A 196 -15.33 26.12 -12.80
C PRO A 196 -14.83 26.50 -14.22
N ASN A 197 -13.53 26.77 -14.43
CA ASN A 197 -12.96 27.03 -15.78
C ASN A 197 -12.41 25.76 -16.47
N TRP A 198 -12.65 24.59 -15.88
CA TRP A 198 -11.97 23.33 -16.20
C TRP A 198 -12.84 22.40 -17.05
N CYS A 199 -12.27 21.27 -17.44
CA CYS A 199 -12.97 20.23 -18.18
C CYS A 199 -14.18 19.69 -17.40
N ILE A 200 -15.38 20.19 -17.72
CA ILE A 200 -16.65 19.69 -17.16
C ILE A 200 -17.09 18.41 -17.86
N ASP A 201 -16.95 18.38 -19.19
CA ASP A 201 -17.33 17.27 -20.05
C ASP A 201 -16.08 16.70 -20.71
N TYR A 202 -15.56 15.62 -20.15
CA TYR A 202 -14.47 14.88 -20.75
C TYR A 202 -14.97 14.09 -21.96
N ASN A 203 -14.11 14.02 -22.98
CA ASN A 203 -14.35 13.30 -24.21
C ASN A 203 -13.04 12.62 -24.60
N THR A 204 -12.72 11.53 -23.91
CA THR A 204 -11.39 10.89 -24.02
C THR A 204 -11.06 10.57 -25.47
N GLY A 205 -9.86 10.97 -25.89
CA GLY A 205 -9.36 10.73 -27.24
C GLY A 205 -9.01 9.26 -27.50
N ASN A 206 -8.51 8.97 -28.70
CA ASN A 206 -8.16 7.61 -29.11
C ASN A 206 -6.79 7.50 -29.80
N LEU A 207 -5.90 8.48 -29.60
CA LEU A 207 -4.56 8.45 -30.18
C LEU A 207 -3.60 7.52 -29.43
N ALA A 208 -3.48 7.68 -28.11
CA ALA A 208 -2.53 6.90 -27.32
C ALA A 208 -3.03 5.47 -27.05
N ASP A 209 -2.10 4.52 -27.10
CA ASP A 209 -2.34 3.17 -26.56
C ASP A 209 -2.43 3.24 -25.03
N VAL A 210 -3.15 2.30 -24.42
CA VAL A 210 -3.21 2.17 -22.97
C VAL A 210 -1.82 1.84 -22.43
N THR A 211 -1.36 2.63 -21.47
CA THR A 211 -0.14 2.38 -20.72
C THR A 211 -0.45 2.12 -19.25
N ILE A 212 0.26 1.18 -18.64
CA ILE A 212 0.20 0.88 -17.20
C ILE A 212 1.57 1.17 -16.59
N GLY A 213 1.61 1.87 -15.46
CA GLY A 213 2.86 2.25 -14.80
C GLY A 213 3.53 3.50 -15.36
N ALA A 214 2.92 4.15 -16.36
CA ALA A 214 3.34 5.43 -16.87
C ALA A 214 2.16 6.25 -17.36
N GLY A 215 2.25 7.57 -17.23
CA GLY A 215 1.31 8.50 -17.84
C GLY A 215 2.00 9.68 -18.51
N TYR A 216 1.45 10.17 -19.61
CA TYR A 216 2.00 11.29 -20.35
C TYR A 216 1.28 12.61 -19.97
N GLY A 217 1.98 13.75 -20.10
CA GLY A 217 1.38 15.06 -19.83
C GLY A 217 2.20 16.22 -20.38
N ALA A 218 1.59 17.09 -21.17
CA ALA A 218 2.22 18.32 -21.68
C ALA A 218 2.74 19.24 -20.56
N TRP A 219 1.97 19.39 -19.47
CA TRP A 219 2.39 20.12 -18.25
C TRP A 219 3.61 19.51 -17.56
N SER A 220 3.97 18.28 -17.91
CA SER A 220 5.19 17.59 -17.47
C SER A 220 6.36 17.79 -18.42
N GLY A 221 6.36 18.87 -19.21
CA GLY A 221 7.37 19.10 -20.24
C GLY A 221 7.30 18.10 -21.39
N GLY A 222 6.12 17.49 -21.63
CA GLY A 222 5.95 16.47 -22.65
C GLY A 222 6.73 15.18 -22.38
N SER A 223 6.92 14.84 -21.10
CA SER A 223 7.60 13.62 -20.64
C SER A 223 6.64 12.67 -19.93
N TYR A 224 7.00 11.39 -19.92
CA TYR A 224 6.29 10.38 -19.14
C TYR A 224 6.54 10.54 -17.64
N ARG A 225 5.53 10.16 -16.88
CA ARG A 225 5.45 10.13 -15.43
C ARG A 225 5.34 8.69 -14.99
N TYR A 226 6.46 8.11 -14.61
CA TYR A 226 6.57 6.70 -14.28
C TYR A 226 6.22 6.44 -12.82
N PHE A 227 5.59 5.30 -12.59
CA PHE A 227 5.33 4.78 -11.26
C PHE A 227 6.46 3.84 -10.83
N GLY A 228 6.91 4.02 -9.58
CA GLY A 228 7.89 3.16 -8.92
C GLY A 228 7.21 2.28 -7.89
N GLY A 229 7.41 0.97 -8.00
CA GLY A 229 6.82 -0.04 -7.14
C GLY A 229 6.12 -1.16 -7.92
N GLN A 230 5.23 -1.88 -7.24
CA GLN A 230 4.61 -3.10 -7.76
C GLN A 230 3.17 -2.87 -8.21
N ILE A 231 2.75 -3.54 -9.27
CA ILE A 231 1.36 -3.57 -9.77
C ILE A 231 0.92 -5.01 -10.01
N LYS A 232 -0.36 -5.30 -9.78
CA LYS A 232 -1.03 -6.55 -10.21
C LYS A 232 -2.53 -6.36 -10.43
N GLU A 233 -3.17 -7.36 -11.02
CA GLU A 233 -4.63 -7.45 -11.13
C GLU A 233 -5.30 -6.22 -11.79
N VAL A 234 -4.68 -5.68 -12.85
CA VAL A 234 -5.21 -4.51 -13.57
C VAL A 234 -6.38 -4.93 -14.44
N ARG A 235 -7.53 -4.29 -14.26
CA ARG A 235 -8.76 -4.57 -15.00
C ARG A 235 -9.33 -3.28 -15.58
N ILE A 236 -9.86 -3.36 -16.79
CA ILE A 236 -10.65 -2.30 -17.41
C ILE A 236 -12.00 -2.89 -17.83
N TRP A 237 -13.07 -2.23 -17.40
CA TRP A 237 -14.46 -2.57 -17.70
C TRP A 237 -15.10 -1.46 -18.52
N ASN A 238 -16.01 -1.83 -19.43
CA ASN A 238 -16.74 -0.89 -20.30
C ASN A 238 -18.06 -0.38 -19.70
N HIS A 239 -18.22 -0.51 -18.39
CA HIS A 239 -19.35 -0.01 -17.63
C HIS A 239 -18.88 0.51 -16.26
N ALA A 240 -19.71 1.32 -15.61
CA ALA A 240 -19.50 1.70 -14.21
C ALA A 240 -19.87 0.51 -13.32
N ARG A 241 -18.91 0.00 -12.55
CA ARG A 241 -19.15 -1.05 -11.55
C ARG A 241 -19.72 -0.43 -10.28
N THR A 242 -20.54 -1.20 -9.58
CA THR A 242 -21.20 -0.80 -8.34
C THR A 242 -20.25 -0.85 -7.14
N ASN A 243 -20.63 -0.20 -6.03
CA ASN A 243 -19.84 -0.23 -4.79
C ASN A 243 -19.57 -1.67 -4.30
N ASP A 244 -20.59 -2.54 -4.34
CA ASP A 244 -20.46 -3.93 -3.89
C ASP A 244 -19.51 -4.72 -4.80
N GLU A 245 -19.60 -4.52 -6.12
CA GLU A 245 -18.70 -5.13 -7.10
C GLU A 245 -17.23 -4.71 -6.93
N ILE A 246 -16.99 -3.44 -6.60
CA ILE A 246 -15.65 -2.93 -6.28
C ILE A 246 -15.15 -3.51 -4.96
N ARG A 247 -16.02 -3.60 -3.94
CA ARG A 247 -15.67 -4.23 -2.67
C ARG A 247 -15.31 -5.70 -2.85
N GLU A 248 -16.06 -6.44 -3.65
CA GLU A 248 -15.75 -7.85 -3.97
C GLU A 248 -14.38 -7.99 -4.66
N SER A 249 -14.00 -7.07 -5.55
CA SER A 249 -12.66 -7.03 -6.15
C SER A 249 -11.56 -6.80 -5.10
N TYR A 250 -11.77 -5.86 -4.17
CA TYR A 250 -10.85 -5.58 -3.07
C TYR A 250 -10.74 -6.76 -2.09
N GLU A 251 -11.84 -7.46 -1.83
CA GLU A 251 -11.83 -8.67 -1.00
C GLU A 251 -11.19 -9.89 -1.72
N GLY A 252 -10.69 -9.70 -2.95
CA GLY A 252 -9.91 -10.70 -3.68
C GLY A 252 -10.76 -11.67 -4.50
N SER A 253 -12.00 -11.31 -4.84
CA SER A 253 -12.86 -12.16 -5.67
C SER A 253 -12.25 -12.38 -7.06
N LYS A 254 -12.18 -13.66 -7.45
CA LYS A 254 -11.70 -14.08 -8.77
C LYS A 254 -12.80 -13.96 -9.80
N ILE A 255 -12.46 -13.42 -10.96
CA ILE A 255 -13.37 -13.40 -12.11
C ILE A 255 -13.40 -14.80 -12.71
N SER A 256 -14.55 -15.45 -12.67
CA SER A 256 -14.74 -16.73 -13.34
C SER A 256 -14.85 -16.51 -14.85
N ASN A 257 -14.06 -17.25 -15.64
CA ASN A 257 -14.03 -17.18 -17.11
C ASN A 257 -13.91 -15.75 -17.66
N PRO A 258 -12.84 -15.01 -17.33
CA PRO A 258 -12.70 -13.59 -17.69
C PRO A 258 -12.83 -13.32 -19.19
N GLY A 259 -12.34 -14.24 -20.05
CA GLY A 259 -12.43 -14.09 -21.50
C GLY A 259 -13.85 -14.16 -22.08
N SER A 260 -14.83 -14.62 -21.30
CA SER A 260 -16.24 -14.68 -21.70
C SER A 260 -17.06 -13.51 -21.15
N ASN A 261 -16.46 -12.61 -20.35
CA ASN A 261 -17.16 -11.47 -19.79
C ASN A 261 -17.11 -10.28 -20.77
N PRO A 262 -18.22 -9.91 -21.45
CA PRO A 262 -18.22 -8.83 -22.43
C PRO A 262 -18.04 -7.44 -21.78
N GLY A 263 -18.23 -7.35 -20.46
CA GLY A 263 -18.00 -6.14 -19.69
C GLY A 263 -16.52 -5.88 -19.43
N LEU A 264 -15.70 -6.93 -19.39
CA LEU A 264 -14.27 -6.88 -19.11
C LEU A 264 -13.50 -6.76 -20.42
N VAL A 265 -12.86 -5.62 -20.65
CA VAL A 265 -12.19 -5.30 -21.92
C VAL A 265 -10.67 -5.35 -21.82
N LEU A 266 -10.12 -5.40 -20.60
CA LEU A 266 -8.71 -5.69 -20.33
C LEU A 266 -8.60 -6.36 -18.97
N TYR A 267 -7.80 -7.42 -18.86
CA TYR A 267 -7.42 -7.99 -17.58
C TYR A 267 -5.99 -8.53 -17.59
N TYR A 268 -5.09 -7.77 -16.97
CA TYR A 268 -3.73 -8.17 -16.67
C TYR A 268 -3.64 -8.68 -15.23
N MET A 269 -3.66 -10.00 -15.09
CA MET A 269 -3.49 -10.66 -13.80
C MET A 269 -2.08 -10.43 -13.23
N MET A 270 -1.07 -10.34 -14.12
CA MET A 270 0.35 -10.22 -13.78
C MET A 270 0.84 -11.44 -12.99
N ASP A 271 0.39 -12.63 -13.40
CA ASP A 271 0.72 -13.93 -12.83
C ASP A 271 1.87 -14.64 -13.56
N GLU A 272 2.52 -13.95 -14.50
CA GLU A 272 3.68 -14.45 -15.22
C GLU A 272 4.96 -14.39 -14.38
N SER A 273 5.91 -15.27 -14.69
CA SER A 273 7.21 -15.36 -14.00
C SER A 273 8.40 -14.87 -14.82
N LYS A 274 8.21 -14.67 -16.14
CA LYS A 274 9.27 -14.31 -17.10
C LYS A 274 8.68 -13.86 -18.44
N GLY A 275 9.55 -13.28 -19.27
CA GLY A 275 9.21 -12.85 -20.63
C GLY A 275 8.83 -11.37 -20.70
N GLY A 276 8.63 -10.86 -21.91
CA GLY A 276 8.36 -9.44 -22.16
C GLY A 276 6.90 -9.11 -22.45
N LEU A 277 5.97 -10.02 -22.14
CA LEU A 277 4.54 -9.84 -22.38
C LEU A 277 3.72 -10.08 -21.11
N VAL A 278 2.64 -9.32 -20.98
CA VAL A 278 1.57 -9.52 -19.99
C VAL A 278 0.34 -9.98 -20.74
N TYR A 279 -0.19 -11.17 -20.41
CA TYR A 279 -1.31 -11.73 -21.17
C TYR A 279 -2.64 -11.17 -20.67
N ASP A 280 -3.33 -10.46 -21.55
CA ASP A 280 -4.75 -10.12 -21.36
C ASP A 280 -5.61 -11.38 -21.28
N LYS A 281 -6.30 -11.56 -20.15
CA LYS A 281 -7.24 -12.67 -19.91
C LYS A 281 -8.68 -12.33 -20.34
N SER A 282 -8.93 -11.10 -20.80
CA SER A 282 -10.24 -10.66 -21.31
C SER A 282 -10.53 -11.18 -22.72
N GLY A 283 -11.75 -10.95 -23.22
CA GLY A 283 -12.12 -11.30 -24.58
C GLY A 283 -11.42 -10.47 -25.66
N SER A 284 -10.82 -9.32 -25.30
CA SER A 284 -10.14 -8.42 -26.24
C SER A 284 -8.79 -8.95 -26.71
N CYS A 285 -8.13 -9.82 -25.92
CA CYS A 285 -6.78 -10.32 -26.18
C CYS A 285 -5.74 -9.21 -26.44
N ALA A 286 -5.91 -8.06 -25.80
CA ALA A 286 -5.03 -6.91 -25.93
C ALA A 286 -3.78 -7.10 -25.04
N HIS A 287 -2.88 -8.01 -25.44
CA HIS A 287 -1.69 -8.31 -24.64
C HIS A 287 -0.77 -7.11 -24.48
N GLY A 288 -0.21 -6.95 -23.28
CA GLY A 288 0.70 -5.88 -22.92
C GLY A 288 2.15 -6.25 -23.23
N ARG A 289 2.96 -5.28 -23.65
CA ARG A 289 4.41 -5.43 -23.77
C ARG A 289 5.10 -4.70 -22.63
N LEU A 290 6.03 -5.39 -21.97
CA LEU A 290 6.92 -4.78 -20.97
C LEU A 290 7.92 -3.85 -21.66
N MET A 291 8.12 -2.68 -21.08
CA MET A 291 9.02 -1.64 -21.55
C MET A 291 9.98 -1.22 -20.43
N GLY A 292 11.16 -0.71 -20.81
CA GLY A 292 12.13 -0.17 -19.85
C GLY A 292 12.54 -1.15 -18.76
N GLY A 293 12.74 -0.66 -17.54
CA GLY A 293 13.15 -1.44 -16.38
C GLY A 293 12.06 -2.28 -15.71
N SER A 294 10.99 -2.64 -16.41
CA SER A 294 9.94 -3.53 -15.87
C SER A 294 10.49 -4.93 -15.57
N LYS A 295 10.18 -5.49 -14.40
CA LYS A 295 10.65 -6.82 -13.97
C LYS A 295 9.54 -7.65 -13.34
N TRP A 296 9.54 -8.95 -13.60
CA TRP A 296 8.66 -9.88 -12.88
C TRP A 296 9.20 -10.13 -11.48
N LEU A 297 8.32 -10.04 -10.48
CA LEU A 297 8.60 -10.48 -9.13
C LEU A 297 7.73 -11.68 -8.79
N VAL A 298 8.37 -12.69 -8.22
CA VAL A 298 7.72 -13.91 -7.72
C VAL A 298 7.98 -13.96 -6.22
N GLY A 299 6.96 -13.64 -5.44
CA GLY A 299 6.99 -13.76 -3.98
C GLY A 299 7.00 -15.22 -3.53
N GLY A 300 7.62 -15.44 -2.38
CA GLY A 300 8.06 -16.75 -1.95
C GLY A 300 9.56 -16.67 -1.83
N TRP A 301 10.09 -16.96 -0.64
CA TRP A 301 11.49 -16.91 -0.27
C TRP A 301 12.41 -17.15 -1.47
N THR A 302 12.82 -16.09 -2.15
CA THR A 302 14.09 -16.12 -2.84
C THR A 302 15.07 -16.31 -1.71
N GLN A 303 15.62 -17.52 -1.64
CA GLN A 303 17.01 -17.69 -1.22
C GLN A 303 17.81 -16.76 -2.12
N ASP A 304 17.88 -15.49 -1.72
CA ASP A 304 19.14 -14.79 -1.71
C ASP A 304 19.94 -15.40 -0.54
N LEU A 305 20.22 -16.70 -0.66
CA LEU A 305 21.47 -17.21 -0.13
C LEU A 305 22.46 -16.46 -0.98
N GLY A 306 23.11 -15.47 -0.35
CA GLY A 306 24.11 -14.66 -1.01
C GLY A 306 24.97 -15.56 -1.86
N ALA A 307 25.32 -15.05 -3.03
CA ALA A 307 26.47 -15.56 -3.75
C ALA A 307 27.68 -15.45 -2.80
N GLU A 308 27.87 -16.42 -1.92
CA GLU A 308 29.19 -16.81 -1.52
C GLU A 308 29.83 -17.24 -2.82
N SER A 309 30.74 -16.39 -3.30
CA SER A 309 31.72 -16.79 -4.27
C SER A 309 32.26 -18.14 -3.84
N GLU A 310 31.88 -19.21 -4.53
CA GLU A 310 32.65 -20.44 -4.50
C GLU A 310 34.01 -20.06 -5.11
N ILE A 311 34.93 -19.67 -4.23
CA ILE A 311 36.35 -19.71 -4.52
C ILE A 311 36.62 -21.20 -4.69
N GLY A 312 36.67 -21.63 -5.96
CA GLY A 312 37.09 -22.98 -6.33
C GLY A 312 38.46 -23.26 -5.71
N PRO A 313 38.73 -24.50 -5.27
CA PRO A 313 39.96 -24.83 -4.56
C PRO A 313 41.11 -25.03 -5.55
N ASP A 314 41.49 -24.00 -6.30
CA ASP A 314 42.62 -24.05 -7.23
C ASP A 314 43.36 -22.70 -7.22
N GLU A 315 44.11 -22.43 -6.15
CA GLU A 315 45.30 -21.56 -6.20
C GLU A 315 46.11 -21.71 -4.90
N TYR A 316 46.80 -22.86 -4.80
CA TYR A 316 48.10 -22.97 -4.12
C TYR A 316 49.01 -23.74 -5.06
N ASP A 317 49.74 -23.00 -5.90
CA ASP A 317 51.05 -23.37 -6.42
C ASP A 317 51.95 -22.12 -6.39
#